data_AF-A0A3A9VCY3-F1
#
_entry.id   AF-A0A3A9VCY3-F1
#
_cell.length_a   1.000
_cell.length_b   1.000
_cell.length_c   1.000
_cell.angle_alpha   90.00
_cell.angle_beta   90.00
_cell.angle_gamma   90.00
#
_symmetry.space_group_name_H-M   'P 1'
#
loop_
_entity.id
_entity.type
_entity.pdbx_description
1 polymer ?
#
loop_
_entity_poly.entity_id
_entity_poly.type
_entity_poly.pdbx_seq_one_letter_code
_entity_poly.pdbx_strand_id
1 'polypeptide(L)'
;MNNEHNPIAQLITTIQQKWIDEVSPHNHIQLVRWLIKPDQARLYEGFLRLESTPNGGLPDVPIVLLTAFENKETHSKKLVQDWIDTFKKDEKLQQNLEARNLKFDWDVLEFETKFENENTDCDVLLLEMLSTFQKAMPNSQLPLALSLYPYSVAETKEYGKWIDAILQLGLPDKVRIMFFDYVEERYFDQLVKKHSDVSTSLAVPLDLQGAINKIASAGDPNDPEVQFRQCMIEMSKSVTKKNVQRLHTWGKKGLSVTQKSGSKSAFATAHVIYAGMLFNFKEHKTIEELLQKGLAIAKQGLSGGDETCKPIIVQNYGYQASCKQLQKQKDTAADLFCKQADISIEYGFGPQALTAWWLGYNVIKKRDKKRYIDIVTKGYQYGVSLTPEMIKSTCMAYIAADYYNIAENNRDTNECEAIDIFMKEIEGDEWRSTVEAHRKEMEKKSLSILNWF
;
A
#
# COMPACT_ATOMS: atom_id res chain seq x y z
N MET A 1 30.06 5.73 -2.43
CA MET A 1 30.29 5.63 -0.97
C MET A 1 29.03 6.12 -0.28
N ASN A 2 28.20 5.39 0.48
CA ASN A 2 28.18 4.03 1.02
C ASN A 2 26.72 3.54 0.99
N ASN A 3 26.32 2.70 0.03
CA ASN A 3 25.02 2.00 0.07
C ASN A 3 25.12 0.57 0.61
N GLU A 4 26.33 0.06 0.84
CA GLU A 4 26.61 -1.30 1.34
C GLU A 4 26.16 -1.54 2.80
N HIS A 5 25.81 -0.48 3.53
CA HIS A 5 25.31 -0.56 4.91
C HIS A 5 23.78 -0.51 5.02
N ASN A 6 23.03 -0.39 3.92
CA ASN A 6 21.57 -0.47 3.98
C ASN A 6 21.12 -1.93 4.06
N PRO A 7 20.48 -2.39 5.16
CA PRO A 7 20.03 -3.77 5.30
C PRO A 7 19.04 -4.22 4.21
N ILE A 8 18.28 -3.30 3.61
CA ILE A 8 17.37 -3.61 2.50
C ILE A 8 18.16 -3.83 1.20
N ALA A 9 19.21 -3.06 0.95
CA ALA A 9 20.09 -3.27 -0.20
C ALA A 9 20.74 -4.65 -0.16
N GLN A 10 21.17 -5.11 1.03
CA GLN A 10 21.71 -6.47 1.21
C GLN A 10 20.70 -7.58 0.88
N LEU A 11 19.43 -7.38 1.23
CA LEU A 11 18.37 -8.32 0.85
C LEU A 11 18.15 -8.35 -0.66
N ILE A 12 18.15 -7.18 -1.32
CA ILE A 12 18.05 -7.09 -2.78
C ILE A 12 19.25 -7.78 -3.44
N THR A 13 20.47 -7.57 -2.96
CA THR A 13 21.67 -8.29 -3.44
C THR A 13 21.53 -9.79 -3.28
N THR A 14 20.89 -10.27 -2.21
CA THR A 14 20.63 -11.71 -2.03
C THR A 14 19.66 -12.24 -3.10
N ILE A 15 18.65 -11.45 -3.49
CA ILE A 15 17.72 -11.78 -4.59
C ILE A 15 18.47 -11.82 -5.93
N GLN A 16 19.28 -10.80 -6.22
CA GLN A 16 20.11 -10.72 -7.42
C GLN A 16 21.06 -11.93 -7.52
N GLN A 17 21.77 -12.25 -6.43
CA GLN A 17 22.73 -13.36 -6.42
C GLN A 17 22.04 -14.69 -6.71
N LYS A 18 20.83 -14.91 -6.18
CA LYS A 18 20.07 -16.12 -6.46
C LYS A 18 19.75 -16.28 -7.96
N TRP A 19 19.41 -15.19 -8.64
CA TRP A 19 19.22 -15.21 -10.10
C TRP A 19 20.54 -15.46 -10.85
N ILE A 20 21.61 -14.77 -10.46
CA ILE A 20 22.94 -14.92 -11.06
C ILE A 20 23.45 -16.36 -10.96
N ASP A 21 23.18 -17.03 -9.84
CA ASP A 21 23.66 -18.38 -9.60
C ASP A 21 22.80 -19.46 -10.30
N GLU A 22 21.48 -19.27 -10.36
CA GLU A 22 20.55 -20.35 -10.76
C GLU A 22 19.84 -20.13 -12.10
N VAL A 23 19.91 -18.94 -12.69
CA VAL A 23 19.25 -18.63 -13.97
C VAL A 23 20.27 -18.24 -15.04
N SER A 24 21.09 -17.23 -14.76
CA SER A 24 22.02 -16.67 -15.76
C SER A 24 22.97 -17.69 -16.41
N PRO A 25 23.47 -18.75 -15.72
CA PRO A 25 24.32 -19.77 -16.34
C PRO A 25 23.57 -20.72 -17.31
N HIS A 26 22.24 -20.69 -17.32
CA HIS A 26 21.40 -21.68 -17.98
C HIS A 26 20.53 -21.05 -19.08
N ASN A 27 21.05 -21.02 -20.31
CA ASN A 27 20.35 -20.42 -21.46
C ASN A 27 19.03 -21.09 -21.84
N HIS A 28 18.81 -22.35 -21.44
CA HIS A 28 17.57 -23.08 -21.71
C HIS A 28 16.40 -22.64 -20.81
N ILE A 29 16.67 -21.95 -19.70
CA ILE A 29 15.63 -21.50 -18.77
C ILE A 29 14.92 -20.27 -19.35
N GLN A 30 13.70 -20.42 -19.85
CA GLN A 30 12.92 -19.30 -20.38
C GLN A 30 11.78 -18.85 -19.45
N LEU A 31 11.44 -19.64 -18.42
CA LEU A 31 10.41 -19.30 -17.44
C LEU A 31 10.96 -19.34 -16.01
N VAL A 32 10.94 -18.21 -15.31
CA VAL A 32 11.43 -18.10 -13.94
C VAL A 32 10.31 -17.65 -13.01
N ARG A 33 10.00 -18.50 -12.03
CA ARG A 33 9.01 -18.21 -10.98
C ARG A 33 9.71 -17.80 -9.69
N TRP A 34 9.42 -16.61 -9.16
CA TRP A 34 9.76 -16.27 -7.79
C TRP A 34 8.67 -16.74 -6.83
N LEU A 35 9.03 -17.59 -5.87
CA LEU A 35 8.19 -17.96 -4.75
C LEU A 35 8.44 -16.98 -3.59
N ILE A 36 7.45 -16.13 -3.33
CA ILE A 36 7.55 -15.05 -2.33
C ILE A 36 6.52 -15.24 -1.21
N LYS A 37 6.77 -14.60 -0.07
CA LYS A 37 5.75 -14.45 0.97
C LYS A 37 4.97 -13.13 0.77
N PRO A 38 3.72 -13.04 1.23
CA PRO A 38 2.94 -11.79 1.11
C PRO A 38 3.64 -10.56 1.72
N ASP A 39 4.36 -10.72 2.82
CA ASP A 39 5.12 -9.65 3.48
C ASP A 39 6.39 -9.21 2.70
N GLN A 40 6.81 -9.99 1.70
CA GLN A 40 7.97 -9.71 0.84
C GLN A 40 7.61 -8.96 -0.45
N ALA A 41 6.32 -8.80 -0.79
CA ALA A 41 5.88 -8.20 -2.05
C ALA A 41 6.51 -6.81 -2.31
N ARG A 42 6.57 -5.95 -1.30
CA ARG A 42 7.20 -4.62 -1.41
C ARG A 42 8.71 -4.67 -1.64
N LEU A 43 9.40 -5.67 -1.10
CA LEU A 43 10.83 -5.84 -1.32
C LEU A 43 11.11 -6.25 -2.77
N TYR A 44 10.31 -7.17 -3.32
CA TYR A 44 10.44 -7.59 -4.72
C TYR A 44 10.03 -6.48 -5.70
N GLU A 45 9.04 -5.65 -5.35
CA GLU A 45 8.76 -4.43 -6.11
C GLU A 45 9.97 -3.47 -6.11
N GLY A 46 10.60 -3.29 -4.95
CA GLY A 46 11.84 -2.50 -4.83
C GLY A 46 13.00 -3.07 -5.63
N PHE A 47 13.13 -4.39 -5.69
CA PHE A 47 14.09 -5.10 -6.55
C PHE A 47 13.82 -4.79 -8.03
N LEU A 48 12.60 -5.01 -8.53
CA LEU A 48 12.26 -4.71 -9.93
C LEU A 48 12.54 -3.26 -10.31
N ARG A 49 12.18 -2.32 -9.43
CA ARG A 49 12.48 -0.89 -9.62
C ARG A 49 13.99 -0.62 -9.69
N LEU A 50 14.80 -1.28 -8.85
CA LEU A 50 16.25 -1.13 -8.88
C LEU A 50 16.84 -1.68 -10.19
N GLU A 51 16.36 -2.84 -10.64
CA GLU A 51 16.81 -3.47 -11.88
C GLU A 51 16.45 -2.63 -13.12
N SER A 52 15.40 -1.80 -13.06
CA SER A 52 15.08 -0.82 -14.10
C SER A 52 15.98 0.43 -14.09
N THR A 53 17.03 0.48 -13.26
CA THR A 53 17.98 1.60 -13.20
C THR A 53 19.40 1.17 -13.62
N PRO A 54 20.32 2.12 -13.90
CA PRO A 54 21.73 1.80 -14.12
C PRO A 54 22.44 1.10 -12.93
N ASN A 55 21.79 1.04 -11.76
CA ASN A 55 22.30 0.34 -10.58
C ASN A 55 21.74 -1.09 -10.44
N GLY A 56 21.02 -1.59 -11.45
CA GLY A 56 20.61 -2.99 -11.54
C GLY A 56 21.82 -3.93 -11.49
N GLY A 57 21.62 -5.10 -10.91
CA GLY A 57 22.66 -6.11 -10.71
C GLY A 57 22.43 -7.38 -11.51
N LEU A 58 21.27 -7.54 -12.14
CA LEU A 58 21.01 -8.70 -12.99
C LEU A 58 21.85 -8.65 -14.28
N PRO A 59 22.40 -9.80 -14.73
CA PRO A 59 23.02 -9.90 -16.05
C PRO A 59 22.00 -9.77 -17.19
N ASP A 60 20.75 -10.18 -16.94
CA ASP A 60 19.62 -10.08 -17.85
C ASP A 60 19.07 -8.64 -17.84
N VAL A 61 18.67 -8.12 -19.00
CA VAL A 61 18.05 -6.79 -19.12
C VAL A 61 16.56 -6.94 -18.79
N PRO A 62 16.05 -6.38 -17.67
CA PRO A 62 14.66 -6.50 -17.31
C PRO A 62 13.79 -5.49 -18.07
N ILE A 63 12.62 -5.93 -18.51
CA ILE A 63 11.50 -5.05 -18.86
C ILE A 63 10.40 -5.31 -17.86
N VAL A 64 10.09 -4.32 -17.04
CA VAL A 64 9.10 -4.44 -15.97
C VAL A 64 7.78 -3.86 -16.44
N LEU A 65 6.78 -4.72 -16.61
CA LEU A 65 5.42 -4.31 -16.91
C LEU A 65 4.53 -4.62 -15.71
N LEU A 66 3.87 -3.57 -15.21
CA LEU A 66 2.96 -3.64 -14.05
C LEU A 66 1.50 -3.80 -14.48
N THR A 67 1.23 -4.00 -15.77
CA THR A 67 -0.08 -4.11 -16.39
C THR A 67 -0.98 -5.10 -15.64
N ALA A 68 -2.19 -4.68 -15.25
CA ALA A 68 -3.15 -5.57 -14.61
C ALA A 68 -3.55 -6.75 -15.51
N PHE A 69 -3.78 -7.89 -14.87
CA PHE A 69 -4.38 -9.04 -15.53
C PHE A 69 -5.90 -9.06 -15.29
N GLU A 70 -6.68 -8.82 -16.35
CA GLU A 70 -8.15 -8.90 -16.31
C GLU A 70 -8.67 -10.21 -16.90
N ASN A 71 -8.13 -10.61 -18.06
CA ASN A 71 -8.44 -11.88 -18.72
C ASN A 71 -7.32 -12.21 -19.72
N LYS A 72 -7.26 -13.46 -20.16
CA LYS A 72 -6.18 -13.95 -21.04
C LYS A 72 -6.30 -13.42 -22.47
N GLU A 73 -7.50 -13.13 -22.96
CA GLU A 73 -7.77 -12.71 -24.33
C GLU A 73 -7.24 -11.31 -24.64
N THR A 74 -7.17 -10.45 -23.63
CA THR A 74 -6.77 -9.04 -23.79
C THR A 74 -5.42 -8.71 -23.17
N HIS A 75 -4.78 -9.64 -22.45
CA HIS A 75 -3.60 -9.32 -21.65
C HIS A 75 -2.40 -8.89 -22.50
N SER A 76 -2.05 -9.64 -23.55
CA SER A 76 -0.95 -9.26 -24.45
C SER A 76 -1.21 -7.94 -25.15
N LYS A 77 -2.46 -7.67 -25.54
CA LYS A 77 -2.85 -6.37 -26.11
C LYS A 77 -2.50 -5.22 -25.16
N LYS A 78 -2.79 -5.37 -23.87
CA LYS A 78 -2.46 -4.35 -22.86
C LYS A 78 -0.96 -4.24 -22.61
N LEU A 79 -0.23 -5.36 -22.56
CA LEU A 79 1.23 -5.36 -22.41
C LEU A 79 1.91 -4.64 -23.58
N VAL A 80 1.46 -4.90 -24.81
CA VAL A 80 1.95 -4.22 -26.02
C VAL A 80 1.69 -2.71 -25.94
N GLN A 81 0.46 -2.31 -25.64
CA GLN A 81 0.10 -0.89 -25.50
C GLN A 81 0.96 -0.19 -24.42
N ASP A 82 1.04 -0.79 -23.22
CA ASP A 82 1.79 -0.23 -22.10
C ASP A 82 3.28 -0.10 -22.44
N TRP A 83 3.86 -1.06 -23.15
CA TRP A 83 5.25 -1.00 -23.57
C TRP A 83 5.46 0.11 -24.61
N ILE A 84 4.63 0.19 -25.65
CA ILE A 84 4.69 1.28 -26.65
C ILE A 84 4.62 2.65 -25.97
N ASP A 85 3.62 2.85 -25.09
CA ASP A 85 3.41 4.11 -24.40
C ASP A 85 4.58 4.46 -23.48
N THR A 86 5.12 3.48 -22.77
CA THR A 86 6.26 3.67 -21.86
C THR A 86 7.52 4.05 -22.65
N PHE A 87 7.80 3.35 -23.76
CA PHE A 87 8.96 3.62 -24.59
C PHE A 87 8.92 5.02 -25.21
N LYS A 88 7.74 5.47 -25.68
CA LYS A 88 7.57 6.81 -26.26
C LYS A 88 7.73 7.94 -25.25
N LYS A 89 7.38 7.70 -23.99
CA LYS A 89 7.48 8.70 -22.91
C LYS A 89 8.86 8.76 -22.26
N ASP A 90 9.76 7.82 -22.55
CA ASP A 90 11.09 7.78 -21.95
C ASP A 90 12.09 8.70 -22.68
N GLU A 91 11.90 10.01 -22.50
CA GLU A 91 12.78 11.05 -23.06
C GLU A 91 14.26 10.88 -22.64
N LYS A 92 14.49 10.31 -21.44
CA LYS A 92 15.84 10.08 -20.92
C LYS A 92 16.53 8.94 -21.64
N LEU A 93 15.81 7.87 -21.99
CA LEU A 93 16.35 6.79 -22.81
C LEU A 93 16.80 7.33 -24.16
N GLN A 94 15.95 8.11 -24.84
CA GLN A 94 16.26 8.72 -26.14
C GLN A 94 17.50 9.62 -26.07
N GLN A 95 17.56 10.53 -25.09
CA GLN A 95 18.72 11.40 -24.86
C GLN A 95 20.01 10.63 -24.55
N ASN A 96 19.93 9.54 -23.78
CA ASN A 96 21.10 8.73 -23.43
C ASN A 96 21.63 7.92 -24.61
N LEU A 97 20.75 7.42 -25.49
CA LEU A 97 21.13 6.69 -26.70
C LEU A 97 21.88 7.62 -27.67
N GLU A 98 21.35 8.83 -27.89
CA GLU A 98 21.99 9.87 -28.71
C GLU A 98 23.34 10.31 -28.11
N ALA A 99 23.39 10.62 -26.81
CA ALA A 99 24.60 11.13 -26.17
C ALA A 99 25.75 10.10 -26.11
N ARG A 100 25.43 8.80 -26.11
CA ARG A 100 26.43 7.71 -26.01
C ARG A 100 26.76 7.08 -27.36
N ASN A 101 26.16 7.54 -28.46
CA ASN A 101 26.31 6.99 -29.81
C ASN A 101 26.13 5.45 -29.83
N LEU A 102 25.18 4.95 -29.02
CA LEU A 102 24.90 3.52 -28.94
C LEU A 102 24.00 3.14 -30.13
N LYS A 103 24.38 2.09 -30.86
CA LYS A 103 23.51 1.52 -31.89
C LYS A 103 22.35 0.81 -31.22
N PHE A 104 21.21 1.50 -31.14
CA PHE A 104 19.93 0.97 -30.70
C PHE A 104 18.88 1.38 -31.73
N ASP A 105 18.54 0.46 -32.61
CA ASP A 105 17.64 0.69 -33.75
C ASP A 105 16.43 -0.23 -33.58
N TRP A 106 15.54 0.16 -32.67
CA TRP A 106 14.26 -0.51 -32.45
C TRP A 106 13.14 0.42 -32.89
N ASP A 107 12.50 0.07 -34.01
CA ASP A 107 11.44 0.90 -34.61
C ASP A 107 10.09 0.64 -33.95
N VAL A 108 9.74 1.49 -32.99
CA VAL A 108 8.45 1.44 -32.29
C VAL A 108 7.27 1.72 -33.24
N LEU A 109 7.46 2.48 -34.32
CA LEU A 109 6.38 2.87 -35.24
C LEU A 109 5.83 1.67 -36.01
N GLU A 110 6.67 0.67 -36.30
CA GLU A 110 6.23 -0.60 -36.90
C GLU A 110 5.21 -1.31 -35.98
N PHE A 111 5.48 -1.33 -34.67
CA PHE A 111 4.61 -1.98 -33.70
C PHE A 111 3.33 -1.19 -33.43
N GLU A 112 3.37 0.14 -33.46
CA GLU A 112 2.17 0.98 -33.41
C GLU A 112 1.23 0.67 -34.59
N THR A 113 1.79 0.63 -35.80
CA THR A 113 1.01 0.34 -37.02
C THR A 113 0.38 -1.05 -36.97
N LYS A 114 1.13 -2.07 -36.51
CA LYS A 114 0.60 -3.42 -36.33
C LYS A 114 -0.47 -3.46 -35.23
N PHE A 115 -0.28 -2.74 -34.14
CA PHE A 115 -1.22 -2.70 -33.02
C PHE A 115 -2.57 -2.06 -33.37
N GLU A 116 -2.58 -1.04 -34.25
CA GLU A 116 -3.80 -0.38 -34.73
C GLU A 116 -4.67 -1.29 -35.63
N ASN A 117 -4.09 -2.35 -36.21
CA ASN A 117 -4.84 -3.31 -37.01
C ASN A 117 -5.63 -4.29 -36.13
N GLU A 118 -6.97 -4.26 -36.24
CA GLU A 118 -7.88 -5.08 -35.44
C GLU A 118 -7.68 -6.60 -35.60
N ASN A 119 -7.07 -7.05 -36.70
CA ASN A 119 -6.81 -8.47 -36.96
C ASN A 119 -5.47 -8.97 -36.39
N THR A 120 -4.70 -8.11 -35.74
CA THR A 120 -3.39 -8.48 -35.22
C THR A 120 -3.51 -9.37 -33.99
N ASP A 121 -2.87 -10.54 -34.06
CA ASP A 121 -2.69 -11.41 -32.91
C ASP A 121 -1.67 -10.75 -31.95
N CYS A 122 -2.17 -10.27 -30.81
CA CYS A 122 -1.36 -9.55 -29.85
C CYS A 122 -0.40 -10.47 -29.08
N ASP A 123 -0.64 -11.78 -29.01
CA ASP A 123 0.30 -12.73 -28.39
C ASP A 123 1.54 -12.87 -29.29
N VAL A 124 1.32 -13.01 -30.60
CA VAL A 124 2.41 -13.04 -31.59
C VAL A 124 3.14 -11.70 -31.65
N LEU A 125 2.39 -10.58 -31.65
CA LEU A 125 2.98 -9.24 -31.67
C LEU A 125 3.90 -9.00 -30.46
N LEU A 126 3.50 -9.43 -29.26
CA LEU A 126 4.32 -9.33 -28.05
C LEU A 126 5.64 -10.11 -28.20
N LEU A 127 5.59 -11.33 -28.77
CA LEU A 127 6.79 -12.13 -29.02
C LEU A 127 7.71 -11.50 -30.08
N GLU A 128 7.14 -10.89 -31.12
CA GLU A 128 7.89 -10.10 -32.11
C GLU A 128 8.59 -8.90 -31.45
N MET A 129 7.89 -8.16 -30.59
CA MET A 129 8.47 -7.05 -29.82
C MET A 129 9.64 -7.51 -28.95
N LEU A 130 9.47 -8.59 -28.19
CA LEU A 130 10.54 -9.15 -27.35
C LEU A 130 11.76 -9.57 -28.17
N SER A 131 11.55 -10.26 -29.29
CA SER A 131 12.61 -10.72 -30.20
C SER A 131 13.39 -9.55 -30.82
N THR A 132 12.68 -8.57 -31.38
CA THR A 132 13.29 -7.43 -32.06
C THR A 132 13.99 -6.51 -31.07
N PHE A 133 13.39 -6.26 -29.91
CA PHE A 133 14.01 -5.47 -28.85
C PHE A 133 15.28 -6.14 -28.34
N GLN A 134 15.26 -7.45 -28.06
CA GLN A 134 16.43 -8.21 -27.60
C GLN A 134 17.60 -8.08 -28.60
N LYS A 135 17.30 -8.18 -29.90
CA LYS A 135 18.31 -8.04 -30.96
C LYS A 135 18.84 -6.61 -31.11
N ALA A 136 17.99 -5.61 -30.87
CA ALA A 136 18.34 -4.19 -30.95
C ALA A 136 19.15 -3.68 -29.74
N MET A 137 19.17 -4.43 -28.61
CA MET A 137 19.92 -4.03 -27.43
C MET A 137 21.41 -3.78 -27.74
N PRO A 138 22.06 -2.78 -27.11
CA PRO A 138 23.47 -2.47 -27.37
C PRO A 138 24.41 -3.66 -27.13
N ASN A 139 24.02 -4.59 -26.25
CA ASN A 139 24.67 -5.88 -26.07
C ASN A 139 23.67 -7.02 -26.31
N SER A 140 23.53 -7.45 -27.56
CA SER A 140 22.64 -8.55 -27.97
C SER A 140 23.07 -9.94 -27.47
N GLN A 141 24.18 -10.05 -26.72
CA GLN A 141 24.53 -11.27 -26.00
C GLN A 141 23.78 -11.43 -24.68
N LEU A 142 23.28 -10.33 -24.10
CA LEU A 142 22.52 -10.39 -22.86
C LEU A 142 21.09 -10.91 -23.11
N PRO A 143 20.55 -11.73 -22.20
CA PRO A 143 19.14 -12.07 -22.23
C PRO A 143 18.25 -10.86 -21.89
N LEU A 144 17.05 -10.85 -22.45
CA LEU A 144 15.96 -9.95 -22.10
C LEU A 144 14.99 -10.69 -21.17
N ALA A 145 14.66 -10.10 -20.02
CA ALA A 145 13.73 -10.68 -19.05
C ALA A 145 12.44 -9.84 -18.98
N LEU A 146 11.36 -10.35 -19.56
CA LEU A 146 10.03 -9.78 -19.37
C LEU A 146 9.55 -10.08 -17.95
N SER A 147 9.49 -9.06 -17.12
CA SER A 147 9.14 -9.12 -15.71
C SER A 147 7.67 -8.77 -15.54
N LEU A 148 6.85 -9.79 -15.27
CA LEU A 148 5.42 -9.66 -15.07
C LEU A 148 5.11 -9.51 -13.58
N TYR A 149 4.68 -8.31 -13.19
CA TYR A 149 4.28 -8.03 -11.81
C TYR A 149 2.96 -7.24 -11.80
N PRO A 150 1.84 -7.87 -12.22
CA PRO A 150 0.56 -7.20 -12.34
C PRO A 150 0.09 -6.66 -10.98
N TYR A 151 -0.33 -5.39 -10.91
CA TYR A 151 -0.85 -4.82 -9.66
C TYR A 151 -2.18 -5.44 -9.21
N SER A 152 -2.90 -6.09 -10.13
CA SER A 152 -4.10 -6.89 -9.84
C SER A 152 -4.20 -8.07 -10.80
N VAL A 153 -4.73 -9.19 -10.30
CA VAL A 153 -5.01 -10.40 -11.08
C VAL A 153 -6.46 -10.79 -10.82
N ALA A 154 -7.32 -10.62 -11.82
CA ALA A 154 -8.75 -10.94 -11.70
C ALA A 154 -9.00 -12.43 -11.46
N GLU A 155 -8.31 -13.31 -12.19
CA GLU A 155 -8.39 -14.75 -12.00
C GLU A 155 -7.04 -15.45 -12.24
N THR A 156 -6.45 -15.98 -11.17
CA THR A 156 -5.11 -16.59 -11.16
C THR A 156 -4.97 -17.78 -12.13
N LYS A 157 -6.04 -18.57 -12.30
CA LYS A 157 -6.02 -19.72 -13.23
C LYS A 157 -5.94 -19.29 -14.68
N GLU A 158 -6.69 -18.27 -15.08
CA GLU A 158 -6.64 -17.75 -16.45
C GLU A 158 -5.30 -17.05 -16.73
N TYR A 159 -4.69 -16.42 -15.72
CA TYR A 159 -3.34 -15.88 -15.85
C TYR A 159 -2.31 -16.97 -16.14
N GLY A 160 -2.39 -18.10 -15.42
CA GLY A 160 -1.54 -19.26 -15.68
C GLY A 160 -1.75 -19.85 -17.07
N LYS A 161 -3.00 -19.87 -17.58
CA LYS A 161 -3.30 -20.30 -18.96
C LYS A 161 -2.74 -19.35 -20.00
N TRP A 162 -2.72 -18.05 -19.73
CA TRP A 162 -2.10 -17.07 -20.63
C TRP A 162 -0.58 -17.28 -20.71
N ILE A 163 0.10 -17.44 -19.57
CA ILE A 163 1.55 -17.73 -19.57
C ILE A 163 1.83 -19.04 -20.34
N ASP A 164 0.99 -20.06 -20.13
CA ASP A 164 1.06 -21.33 -20.85
C ASP A 164 0.93 -21.14 -22.37
N ALA A 165 -0.02 -20.33 -22.83
CA ALA A 165 -0.23 -20.04 -24.24
C ALA A 165 0.98 -19.34 -24.87
N ILE A 166 1.55 -18.33 -24.19
CA ILE A 166 2.76 -17.63 -24.64
C ILE A 166 3.95 -18.60 -24.75
N LEU A 167 4.13 -19.49 -23.78
CA LEU A 167 5.20 -20.50 -23.83
C LEU A 167 5.00 -21.50 -24.97
N GLN A 168 3.76 -21.89 -25.26
CA GLN A 168 3.42 -22.81 -26.36
C GLN A 168 3.66 -22.22 -27.75
N LEU A 169 3.54 -20.89 -27.91
CA LEU A 169 3.94 -20.18 -29.13
C LEU A 169 5.47 -20.19 -29.33
N GLY A 170 6.23 -20.37 -28.25
CA GLY A 170 7.69 -20.41 -28.24
C GLY A 170 8.29 -19.04 -27.95
N LEU A 171 9.05 -18.96 -26.86
CA LEU A 171 9.78 -17.73 -26.52
C LEU A 171 11.00 -17.57 -27.43
N PRO A 172 11.29 -16.34 -27.92
CA PRO A 172 12.48 -16.09 -28.72
C PRO A 172 13.78 -16.44 -27.97
N ASP A 173 14.83 -16.70 -28.75
CA ASP A 173 16.17 -16.90 -28.21
C ASP A 173 16.56 -15.71 -27.31
N LYS A 174 17.19 -16.03 -26.17
CA LYS A 174 17.63 -15.04 -25.18
C LYS A 174 16.50 -14.20 -24.58
N VAL A 175 15.24 -14.62 -24.69
CA VAL A 175 14.11 -14.02 -23.98
C VAL A 175 13.68 -14.95 -22.85
N ARG A 176 13.41 -14.36 -21.68
CA ARG A 176 12.87 -15.05 -20.50
C ARG A 176 11.65 -14.32 -19.98
N ILE A 177 10.74 -15.05 -19.34
CA ILE A 177 9.65 -14.50 -18.54
C ILE A 177 9.97 -14.71 -17.07
N MET A 178 9.91 -13.64 -16.29
CA MET A 178 9.96 -13.66 -14.82
C MET A 178 8.56 -13.33 -14.27
N PHE A 179 8.05 -14.16 -13.37
CA PHE A 179 6.75 -13.94 -12.71
C PHE A 179 6.78 -14.39 -11.25
N PHE A 180 5.72 -14.08 -10.50
CA PHE A 180 5.66 -14.23 -9.06
C PHE A 180 4.51 -15.14 -8.62
N ASP A 181 4.78 -15.96 -7.61
CA ASP A 181 3.84 -16.87 -6.97
C ASP A 181 4.08 -16.84 -5.46
N TYR A 182 3.14 -17.37 -4.69
CA TYR A 182 3.24 -17.39 -3.25
C TYR A 182 3.71 -18.75 -2.73
N VAL A 183 4.60 -18.72 -1.73
CA VAL A 183 5.22 -19.92 -1.15
C VAL A 183 4.17 -20.90 -0.57
N GLU A 184 3.07 -20.39 -0.02
CA GLU A 184 2.06 -21.22 0.64
C GLU A 184 1.05 -21.78 -0.37
N GLU A 185 0.53 -20.94 -1.26
CA GLU A 185 -0.56 -21.32 -2.17
C GLU A 185 -0.09 -22.00 -3.44
N ARG A 186 1.12 -21.66 -3.93
CA ARG A 186 1.79 -22.28 -5.08
C ARG A 186 0.88 -22.44 -6.30
N TYR A 187 0.21 -21.36 -6.67
CA TYR A 187 -0.85 -21.37 -7.69
C TYR A 187 -0.39 -21.91 -9.05
N PHE A 188 0.90 -21.76 -9.38
CA PHE A 188 1.46 -22.10 -10.71
C PHE A 188 2.31 -23.37 -10.73
N ASP A 189 2.22 -24.23 -9.71
CA ASP A 189 2.99 -25.48 -9.67
C ASP A 189 2.76 -26.39 -10.89
N GLN A 190 1.51 -26.47 -11.37
CA GLN A 190 1.18 -27.27 -12.55
C GLN A 190 1.79 -26.68 -13.84
N LEU A 191 1.81 -25.35 -13.96
CA LEU A 191 2.42 -24.65 -15.09
C LEU A 191 3.93 -24.92 -15.15
N VAL A 192 4.63 -24.72 -14.03
CA VAL A 192 6.08 -24.97 -13.92
C VAL A 192 6.40 -26.44 -14.16
N LYS A 193 5.58 -27.36 -13.65
CA LYS A 193 5.75 -28.79 -13.91
C LYS A 193 5.56 -29.15 -15.38
N LYS A 194 4.61 -28.52 -16.07
CA LYS A 194 4.34 -28.74 -17.50
C LYS A 194 5.53 -28.33 -18.36
N HIS A 195 6.20 -27.23 -18.00
CA HIS A 195 7.36 -26.66 -18.73
C HIS A 195 8.68 -26.87 -17.97
N SER A 196 8.84 -28.03 -17.30
CA SER A 196 9.99 -28.27 -16.39
C SER A 196 11.36 -28.29 -17.07
N ASP A 197 11.37 -28.44 -18.39
CA ASP A 197 12.55 -28.43 -19.26
C ASP A 197 13.10 -27.03 -19.52
N VAL A 198 12.24 -26.00 -19.42
CA VAL A 198 12.61 -24.59 -19.64
C VAL A 198 12.26 -23.68 -18.47
N SER A 199 11.85 -24.25 -17.33
CA SER A 199 11.41 -23.47 -16.17
C SER A 199 12.16 -23.78 -14.88
N THR A 200 12.26 -22.77 -14.02
CA THR A 200 12.78 -22.91 -12.66
C THR A 200 11.97 -22.09 -11.66
N SER A 201 12.04 -22.48 -10.38
CA SER A 201 11.44 -21.74 -9.27
C SER A 201 12.52 -21.30 -8.31
N LEU A 202 12.59 -20.00 -8.04
CA LEU A 202 13.53 -19.39 -7.10
C LEU A 202 12.80 -19.03 -5.80
N ALA A 203 13.47 -19.28 -4.68
CA ALA A 203 13.03 -18.84 -3.35
C ALA A 203 14.23 -18.37 -2.56
N VAL A 204 14.09 -17.22 -1.88
CA VAL A 204 15.15 -16.66 -1.02
C VAL A 204 14.67 -16.61 0.43
N PRO A 205 15.43 -17.16 1.39
CA PRO A 205 15.16 -16.98 2.80
C PRO A 205 15.54 -15.56 3.22
N LEU A 206 14.57 -14.63 3.17
CA LEU A 206 14.77 -13.21 3.49
C LEU A 206 14.36 -12.90 4.95
N ASP A 207 15.25 -12.28 5.72
CA ASP A 207 14.97 -11.76 7.07
C ASP A 207 14.60 -10.28 7.03
N LEU A 208 13.38 -10.00 6.57
CA LEU A 208 12.82 -8.64 6.52
C LEU A 208 12.77 -8.00 7.92
N GLN A 209 12.37 -8.77 8.93
CA GLN A 209 12.25 -8.25 10.29
C GLN A 209 13.62 -7.87 10.87
N GLY A 210 14.66 -8.66 10.61
CA GLY A 210 16.04 -8.33 10.96
C GLY A 210 16.53 -7.08 10.26
N ALA A 211 16.24 -6.92 8.96
CA ALA A 211 16.59 -5.71 8.21
C ALA A 211 15.89 -4.46 8.77
N ILE A 212 14.59 -4.55 9.05
CA ILE A 212 13.82 -3.46 9.68
C ILE A 212 14.40 -3.13 11.07
N ASN A 213 14.73 -4.14 11.88
CA ASN A 213 15.31 -3.93 13.20
C ASN A 213 16.68 -3.22 13.11
N LYS A 214 17.51 -3.58 12.14
CA LYS A 214 18.81 -2.93 11.90
C LYS A 214 18.64 -1.47 11.48
N ILE A 215 17.67 -1.17 10.60
CA ILE A 215 17.36 0.22 10.21
C ILE A 215 16.88 1.03 11.41
N ALA A 216 15.92 0.51 12.16
CA ALA A 216 15.36 1.23 13.30
C ALA A 216 16.38 1.49 14.42
N SER A 217 17.39 0.62 14.51
CA SER A 217 18.51 0.73 15.46
C SER A 217 19.72 1.45 14.88
N ALA A 218 19.67 1.92 13.63
CA ALA A 218 20.74 2.70 13.03
C ALA A 218 20.71 4.13 13.58
N GLY A 219 21.89 4.70 13.80
CA GLY A 219 22.10 6.00 14.45
C GLY A 219 22.90 5.89 15.75
N ASP A 220 23.00 6.98 16.50
CA ASP A 220 23.66 7.00 17.81
C ASP A 220 22.80 6.23 18.84
N PRO A 221 23.31 5.14 19.45
CA PRO A 221 22.58 4.40 20.49
C PRO A 221 22.21 5.23 21.72
N ASN A 222 22.85 6.39 21.93
CA ASN A 222 22.55 7.31 23.02
C ASN A 222 21.45 8.33 22.68
N ASP A 223 21.04 8.42 21.41
CA ASP A 223 19.94 9.28 20.99
C ASP A 223 18.61 8.75 21.54
N PRO A 224 17.85 9.56 22.31
CA PRO A 224 16.54 9.16 22.82
C PRO A 224 15.57 8.69 21.74
N GLU A 225 15.65 9.21 20.51
CA GLU A 225 14.79 8.80 19.41
C GLU A 225 15.13 7.37 18.94
N VAL A 226 16.43 7.06 18.79
CA VAL A 226 16.92 5.70 18.46
C VAL A 226 16.50 4.71 19.55
N GLN A 227 16.70 5.07 20.82
CA GLN A 227 16.30 4.24 21.95
C GLN A 227 14.78 4.03 22.01
N PHE A 228 13.98 5.03 21.67
CA PHE A 228 12.53 4.90 21.62
C PHE A 228 12.07 4.00 20.48
N ARG A 229 12.67 4.09 19.28
CA ARG A 229 12.40 3.17 18.16
C ARG A 229 12.70 1.71 18.53
N GLN A 230 13.78 1.45 19.26
CA GLN A 230 14.07 0.11 19.79
C GLN A 230 12.99 -0.36 20.76
N CYS A 231 12.51 0.52 21.66
CA CYS A 231 11.41 0.19 22.55
C CYS A 231 10.14 -0.15 21.76
N MET A 232 9.80 0.61 20.71
CA MET A 232 8.65 0.33 19.85
C MET A 232 8.73 -1.06 19.20
N ILE A 233 9.88 -1.45 18.68
CA ILE A 233 10.07 -2.80 18.11
C ILE A 233 9.80 -3.89 19.14
N GLU A 234 10.38 -3.74 20.33
CA GLU A 234 10.23 -4.75 21.38
C GLU A 234 8.81 -4.81 21.93
N MET A 235 8.11 -3.67 21.99
CA MET A 235 6.68 -3.63 22.28
C MET A 235 5.85 -4.34 21.20
N SER A 236 6.09 -4.08 19.90
CA SER A 236 5.41 -4.77 18.80
C SER A 236 5.64 -6.28 18.83
N LYS A 237 6.88 -6.74 19.05
CA LYS A 237 7.19 -8.17 19.25
C LYS A 237 6.41 -8.76 20.44
N SER A 238 6.21 -7.97 21.49
CA SER A 238 5.45 -8.40 22.67
C SER A 238 3.95 -8.55 22.37
N VAL A 239 3.39 -7.66 21.53
CA VAL A 239 2.01 -7.79 21.01
C VAL A 239 1.87 -9.08 20.21
N THR A 240 2.74 -9.32 19.22
CA THR A 240 2.70 -10.53 18.38
C THR A 240 2.81 -11.82 19.22
N LYS A 241 3.65 -11.81 20.26
CA LYS A 241 3.83 -12.94 21.19
C LYS A 241 2.80 -12.98 22.32
N LYS A 242 1.78 -12.12 22.30
CA LYS A 242 0.73 -12.01 23.34
C LYS A 242 1.30 -11.88 24.77
N ASN A 243 2.42 -11.19 24.94
CA ASN A 243 3.11 -11.02 26.23
C ASN A 243 2.93 -9.59 26.77
N VAL A 244 1.86 -9.39 27.56
CA VAL A 244 1.52 -8.08 28.13
C VAL A 244 2.54 -7.58 29.16
N GLN A 245 3.14 -8.47 29.95
CA GLN A 245 4.13 -8.09 30.96
C GLN A 245 5.37 -7.48 30.29
N ARG A 246 5.87 -8.13 29.24
CA ARG A 246 7.00 -7.63 28.45
C ARG A 246 6.64 -6.32 27.73
N LEU A 247 5.41 -6.20 27.22
CA LEU A 247 4.90 -4.94 26.66
C LEU A 247 4.99 -3.81 27.70
N HIS A 248 4.58 -4.05 28.94
CA HIS A 248 4.70 -3.03 30.00
C HIS A 248 6.14 -2.65 30.32
N THR A 249 7.06 -3.62 30.37
CA THR A 249 8.48 -3.35 30.62
C THR A 249 9.04 -2.41 29.55
N TRP A 250 8.79 -2.70 28.28
CA TRP A 250 9.30 -1.87 27.17
C TRP A 250 8.54 -0.55 27.02
N GLY A 251 7.24 -0.52 27.29
CA GLY A 251 6.45 0.71 27.32
C GLY A 251 6.94 1.68 28.39
N LYS A 252 7.16 1.21 29.63
CA LYS A 252 7.73 2.03 30.71
C LYS A 252 9.15 2.52 30.37
N LYS A 253 9.97 1.68 29.72
CA LYS A 253 11.29 2.09 29.24
C LYS A 253 11.18 3.19 28.17
N GLY A 254 10.30 3.03 27.18
CA GLY A 254 10.05 4.03 26.15
C GLY A 254 9.58 5.37 26.71
N LEU A 255 8.70 5.34 27.72
CA LEU A 255 8.29 6.53 28.47
C LEU A 255 9.49 7.21 29.17
N SER A 256 10.34 6.43 29.85
CA SER A 256 11.52 6.99 30.54
C SER A 256 12.52 7.62 29.57
N VAL A 257 12.76 7.00 28.42
CA VAL A 257 13.67 7.50 27.38
C VAL A 257 13.17 8.83 26.82
N THR A 258 11.90 8.86 26.40
CA THR A 258 11.30 10.06 25.80
C THR A 258 11.12 11.20 26.81
N GLN A 259 10.84 10.88 28.08
CA GLN A 259 10.84 11.88 29.15
C GLN A 259 12.20 12.56 29.33
N LYS A 260 13.30 11.79 29.28
CA LYS A 260 14.67 12.31 29.43
C LYS A 260 15.10 13.22 28.27
N SER A 261 14.50 13.06 27.09
CA SER A 261 14.78 13.93 25.94
C SER A 261 14.35 15.38 26.15
N GLY A 262 13.45 15.66 27.10
CA GLY A 262 12.86 16.98 27.30
C GLY A 262 11.78 17.36 26.28
N SER A 263 11.64 16.63 25.17
CA SER A 263 10.62 16.88 24.16
C SER A 263 9.23 16.43 24.63
N LYS A 264 8.31 17.39 24.71
CA LYS A 264 6.91 17.15 25.12
C LYS A 264 6.16 16.34 24.06
N SER A 265 6.35 16.64 22.78
CA SER A 265 5.80 15.85 21.67
C SER A 265 6.30 14.40 21.69
N ALA A 266 7.60 14.17 21.83
CA ALA A 266 8.14 12.81 21.92
C ALA A 266 7.56 12.03 23.11
N PHE A 267 7.46 12.68 24.28
CA PHE A 267 6.90 12.04 25.46
C PHE A 267 5.40 11.78 25.35
N ALA A 268 4.63 12.68 24.73
CA ALA A 268 3.21 12.47 24.46
C ALA A 268 2.99 11.33 23.44
N THR A 269 3.79 11.29 22.37
CA THR A 269 3.78 10.20 21.37
C THR A 269 4.03 8.85 22.03
N ALA A 270 4.98 8.76 22.94
CA ALA A 270 5.26 7.52 23.67
C ALA A 270 4.07 7.01 24.49
N HIS A 271 3.31 7.91 25.12
CA HIS A 271 2.07 7.55 25.81
C HIS A 271 1.00 7.02 24.84
N VAL A 272 0.81 7.70 23.71
CA VAL A 272 -0.21 7.33 22.71
C VAL A 272 0.12 5.99 22.07
N ILE A 273 1.37 5.76 21.66
CA ILE A 273 1.81 4.48 21.07
C ILE A 273 1.64 3.33 22.07
N TYR A 274 2.07 3.53 23.31
CA TYR A 274 1.97 2.52 24.35
C TYR A 274 0.50 2.18 24.66
N ALA A 275 -0.37 3.18 24.76
CA ALA A 275 -1.81 2.99 24.89
C ALA A 275 -2.40 2.24 23.67
N GLY A 276 -1.98 2.62 22.46
CA GLY A 276 -2.35 2.00 21.20
C GLY A 276 -2.10 0.49 21.19
N MET A 277 -0.91 0.08 21.61
CA MET A 277 -0.53 -1.34 21.65
C MET A 277 -1.31 -2.14 22.71
N LEU A 278 -1.69 -1.51 23.83
CA LEU A 278 -2.48 -2.14 24.89
C LEU A 278 -3.92 -2.45 24.51
N PHE A 279 -4.47 -1.86 23.43
CA PHE A 279 -5.80 -2.24 22.91
C PHE A 279 -5.89 -3.75 22.60
N ASN A 280 -4.80 -4.37 22.15
CA ASN A 280 -4.70 -5.81 21.89
C ASN A 280 -4.95 -6.67 23.14
N PHE A 281 -4.76 -6.09 24.33
CA PHE A 281 -4.89 -6.77 25.62
C PHE A 281 -6.12 -6.30 26.41
N LYS A 282 -6.89 -5.35 25.88
CA LYS A 282 -8.09 -4.77 26.52
C LYS A 282 -7.81 -4.18 27.91
N GLU A 283 -6.62 -3.65 28.14
CA GLU A 283 -6.26 -2.98 29.40
C GLU A 283 -6.85 -1.56 29.50
N HIS A 284 -8.17 -1.47 29.47
CA HIS A 284 -8.89 -0.19 29.35
C HIS A 284 -8.48 0.86 30.39
N LYS A 285 -8.27 0.46 31.65
CA LYS A 285 -7.83 1.37 32.71
C LYS A 285 -6.44 1.97 32.42
N THR A 286 -5.46 1.12 32.11
CA THR A 286 -4.09 1.55 31.79
C THR A 286 -4.08 2.43 30.53
N ILE A 287 -4.86 2.06 29.52
CA ILE A 287 -5.03 2.84 28.29
C ILE A 287 -5.54 4.25 28.61
N GLU A 288 -6.60 4.37 29.43
CA GLU A 288 -7.14 5.67 29.82
C GLU A 288 -6.13 6.53 30.58
N GLU A 289 -5.41 5.97 31.55
CA GLU A 289 -4.38 6.68 32.31
C GLU A 289 -3.26 7.19 31.39
N LEU A 290 -2.81 6.38 30.44
CA LEU A 290 -1.78 6.75 29.47
C LEU A 290 -2.28 7.86 28.54
N LEU A 291 -3.49 7.74 28.01
CA LEU A 291 -4.07 8.72 27.10
C LEU A 291 -4.30 10.07 27.78
N GLN A 292 -4.84 10.09 29.00
CA GLN A 292 -5.03 11.31 29.79
C GLN A 292 -3.70 12.05 30.02
N LYS A 293 -2.65 11.31 30.43
CA LYS A 293 -1.31 11.88 30.60
C LYS A 293 -0.73 12.38 29.29
N GLY A 294 -0.81 11.58 28.22
CA GLY A 294 -0.35 11.96 26.90
C GLY A 294 -1.03 13.23 26.38
N LEU A 295 -2.34 13.37 26.59
CA LEU A 295 -3.10 14.56 26.20
C LEU A 295 -2.68 15.80 26.99
N ALA A 296 -2.49 15.67 28.30
CA ALA A 296 -2.02 16.77 29.14
C ALA A 296 -0.62 17.25 28.72
N ILE A 297 0.28 16.32 28.45
CA ILE A 297 1.65 16.61 27.98
C ILE A 297 1.62 17.28 26.61
N ALA A 298 0.84 16.76 25.66
CA ALA A 298 0.73 17.33 24.32
C ALA A 298 0.13 18.75 24.34
N LYS A 299 -0.92 18.98 25.14
CA LYS A 299 -1.48 20.33 25.33
C LYS A 299 -0.45 21.29 25.93
N GLN A 300 0.32 20.84 26.92
CA GLN A 300 1.41 21.66 27.49
C GLN A 300 2.48 21.97 26.44
N GLY A 301 2.87 20.99 25.62
CA GLY A 301 3.82 21.18 24.52
C GLY A 301 3.33 22.21 23.51
N LEU A 302 2.06 22.10 23.10
CA LEU A 302 1.44 23.05 22.18
C LEU A 302 1.40 24.47 22.76
N SER A 303 1.02 24.63 24.04
CA SER A 303 1.09 25.93 24.71
C SER A 303 2.51 26.49 24.82
N GLY A 304 3.52 25.63 24.77
CA GLY A 304 4.94 25.99 24.70
C GLY A 304 5.46 26.26 23.28
N GLY A 305 4.60 26.25 22.26
CA GLY A 305 4.96 26.50 20.86
C GLY A 305 5.33 25.27 20.03
N ASP A 306 5.18 24.05 20.58
CA ASP A 306 5.45 22.81 19.85
C ASP A 306 4.23 22.39 19.01
N GLU A 307 4.17 22.88 17.78
CA GLU A 307 3.14 22.58 16.79
C GLU A 307 3.02 21.09 16.46
N THR A 308 4.09 20.29 16.66
CA THR A 308 4.05 18.84 16.44
C THR A 308 3.10 18.13 17.41
N CYS A 309 2.68 18.79 18.49
CA CYS A 309 1.68 18.29 19.42
C CYS A 309 0.24 18.27 18.85
N LYS A 310 -0.07 19.07 17.83
CA LYS A 310 -1.42 19.11 17.22
C LYS A 310 -1.92 17.75 16.74
N PRO A 311 -1.20 17.01 15.87
CA PRO A 311 -1.65 15.68 15.43
C PRO A 311 -1.72 14.67 16.58
N ILE A 312 -0.85 14.79 17.60
CA ILE A 312 -0.86 13.92 18.79
C ILE A 312 -2.14 14.12 19.60
N ILE A 313 -2.58 15.38 19.79
CA ILE A 313 -3.84 15.70 20.48
C ILE A 313 -5.05 15.10 19.75
N VAL A 314 -5.09 15.24 18.41
CA VAL A 314 -6.16 14.67 17.58
C VAL A 314 -6.19 13.15 17.74
N GLN A 315 -5.05 12.48 17.57
CA GLN A 315 -4.96 11.02 17.71
C GLN A 315 -5.37 10.55 19.11
N ASN A 316 -5.00 11.30 20.15
CA ASN A 316 -5.32 10.97 21.52
C ASN A 316 -6.83 10.98 21.78
N TYR A 317 -7.59 11.98 21.29
CA TYR A 317 -9.05 11.97 21.39
C TYR A 317 -9.67 10.77 20.67
N GLY A 318 -9.16 10.40 19.49
CA GLY A 318 -9.63 9.22 18.75
C GLY A 318 -9.38 7.91 19.51
N TYR A 319 -8.24 7.77 20.18
CA TYR A 319 -7.96 6.60 21.03
C TYR A 319 -8.82 6.60 22.29
N GLN A 320 -9.08 7.75 22.92
CA GLN A 320 -10.01 7.81 24.04
C GLN A 320 -11.43 7.40 23.62
N ALA A 321 -11.91 7.91 22.48
CA ALA A 321 -13.20 7.56 21.92
C ALA A 321 -13.29 6.05 21.64
N SER A 322 -12.27 5.47 21.02
CA SER A 322 -12.19 4.03 20.72
C SER A 322 -12.16 3.19 22.00
N CYS A 323 -11.46 3.63 23.05
CA CYS A 323 -11.46 2.96 24.35
C CYS A 323 -12.85 2.95 24.99
N LYS A 324 -13.58 4.07 24.93
CA LYS A 324 -14.94 4.17 25.44
C LYS A 324 -15.92 3.34 24.61
N GLN A 325 -15.74 3.29 23.30
CA GLN A 325 -16.52 2.42 22.41
C GLN A 325 -16.35 0.94 22.76
N LEU A 326 -15.11 0.47 22.98
CA LEU A 326 -14.83 -0.91 23.38
C LEU A 326 -15.43 -1.27 24.74
N GLN A 327 -15.52 -0.29 25.65
CA GLN A 327 -16.21 -0.42 26.94
C GLN A 327 -17.74 -0.27 26.84
N LYS A 328 -18.29 -0.18 25.62
CA LYS A 328 -19.73 0.01 25.33
C LYS A 328 -20.30 1.34 25.85
N GLN A 329 -19.44 2.31 26.19
CA GLN A 329 -19.83 3.68 26.57
C GLN A 329 -20.04 4.53 25.31
N LYS A 330 -21.10 4.21 24.56
CA LYS A 330 -21.33 4.68 23.19
C LYS A 330 -21.49 6.20 23.06
N ASP A 331 -22.18 6.84 24.01
CA ASP A 331 -22.38 8.29 23.96
C ASP A 331 -21.11 9.06 24.23
N THR A 332 -20.37 8.65 25.27
CA THR A 332 -19.07 9.24 25.59
C THR A 332 -18.07 9.03 24.45
N ALA A 333 -18.11 7.87 23.78
CA ALA A 333 -17.31 7.63 22.59
C ALA A 333 -17.68 8.62 21.46
N ALA A 334 -18.98 8.80 21.19
CA ALA A 334 -19.44 9.78 20.19
C ALA A 334 -19.08 11.22 20.57
N ASP A 335 -19.16 11.62 21.84
CA ASP A 335 -18.72 12.94 22.32
C ASP A 335 -17.23 13.15 22.02
N LEU A 336 -16.39 12.15 22.31
CA LEU A 336 -14.95 12.22 22.09
C LEU A 336 -14.59 12.21 20.60
N PHE A 337 -15.30 11.45 19.77
CA PHE A 337 -15.14 11.50 18.31
C PHE A 337 -15.56 12.86 17.73
N CYS A 338 -16.66 13.45 18.19
CA CYS A 338 -17.02 14.82 17.81
C CYS A 338 -15.94 15.82 18.26
N LYS A 339 -15.38 15.64 19.46
CA LYS A 339 -14.30 16.50 19.94
C LYS A 339 -13.03 16.35 19.11
N GLN A 340 -12.70 15.13 18.68
CA GLN A 340 -11.61 14.87 17.75
C GLN A 340 -11.84 15.62 16.43
N ALA A 341 -13.04 15.58 15.88
CA ALA A 341 -13.38 16.28 14.64
C ALA A 341 -13.23 17.80 14.80
N ASP A 342 -13.80 18.39 15.84
CA ASP A 342 -13.73 19.84 16.08
C ASP A 342 -12.26 20.31 16.21
N ILE A 343 -11.43 19.56 16.95
CA ILE A 343 -10.00 19.87 17.10
C ILE A 343 -9.23 19.65 15.79
N SER A 344 -9.62 18.66 14.98
CA SER A 344 -8.99 18.44 13.67
C SER A 344 -9.19 19.66 12.77
N ILE A 345 -10.39 20.24 12.76
CA ILE A 345 -10.69 21.47 12.03
C ILE A 345 -9.86 22.64 12.57
N GLU A 346 -9.87 22.84 13.89
CA GLU A 346 -9.10 23.91 14.55
C GLU A 346 -7.61 23.87 14.18
N TYR A 347 -7.04 22.67 14.00
CA TYR A 347 -5.63 22.46 13.69
C TYR A 347 -5.31 22.32 12.20
N GLY A 348 -6.30 22.50 11.30
CA GLY A 348 -6.10 22.43 9.85
C GLY A 348 -6.09 21.02 9.26
N PHE A 349 -6.52 20.01 10.02
CA PHE A 349 -6.70 18.62 9.60
C PHE A 349 -8.15 18.35 9.17
N GLY A 350 -8.67 19.18 8.25
CA GLY A 350 -10.08 19.13 7.82
C GLY A 350 -10.55 17.75 7.35
N PRO A 351 -9.84 17.06 6.44
CA PRO A 351 -10.23 15.73 5.96
C PRO A 351 -10.38 14.69 7.09
N GLN A 352 -9.53 14.77 8.12
CA GLN A 352 -9.56 13.86 9.27
C GLN A 352 -10.80 14.08 10.15
N ALA A 353 -11.40 15.28 10.13
CA ALA A 353 -12.63 15.57 10.85
C ALA A 353 -13.81 14.75 10.32
N LEU A 354 -13.86 14.51 9.00
CA LEU A 354 -14.89 13.68 8.37
C LEU A 354 -14.85 12.26 8.92
N THR A 355 -13.67 11.66 8.99
CA THR A 355 -13.49 10.33 9.57
C THR A 355 -13.90 10.31 11.04
N ALA A 356 -13.52 11.30 11.83
CA ALA A 356 -13.90 11.37 13.23
C ALA A 356 -15.43 11.45 13.43
N TRP A 357 -16.15 12.27 12.67
CA TRP A 357 -17.62 12.29 12.72
C TRP A 357 -18.25 11.00 12.22
N TRP A 358 -17.72 10.42 11.14
CA TRP A 358 -18.17 9.12 10.63
C TRP A 358 -18.09 8.03 11.69
N LEU A 359 -16.97 7.95 12.41
CA LEU A 359 -16.82 7.05 13.56
C LEU A 359 -17.84 7.39 14.67
N GLY A 360 -17.94 8.68 15.03
CA GLY A 360 -18.82 9.16 16.09
C GLY A 360 -20.29 8.79 15.89
N TYR A 361 -20.86 9.11 14.72
CA TYR A 361 -22.28 8.83 14.48
C TYR A 361 -22.54 7.33 14.31
N ASN A 362 -21.60 6.55 13.76
CA ASN A 362 -21.78 5.11 13.59
C ASN A 362 -21.90 4.37 14.93
N VAL A 363 -21.22 4.86 15.97
CA VAL A 363 -21.33 4.31 17.32
C VAL A 363 -22.74 4.48 17.90
N ILE A 364 -23.44 5.57 17.56
CA ILE A 364 -24.77 5.91 18.12
C ILE A 364 -25.94 5.77 17.13
N LYS A 365 -25.70 5.45 15.85
CA LYS A 365 -26.71 5.39 14.77
C LYS A 365 -27.98 4.62 15.14
N LYS A 366 -27.85 3.50 15.85
CA LYS A 366 -28.97 2.64 16.29
C LYS A 366 -29.57 3.02 17.65
N ARG A 367 -28.98 3.99 18.36
CA ARG A 367 -29.29 4.32 19.76
C ARG A 367 -29.94 5.70 19.90
N ASP A 368 -29.42 6.69 19.19
CA ASP A 368 -29.87 8.07 19.27
C ASP A 368 -30.02 8.63 17.85
N LYS A 369 -31.23 8.49 17.30
CA LYS A 369 -31.52 8.90 15.92
C LYS A 369 -31.37 10.40 15.72
N LYS A 370 -31.77 11.22 16.70
CA LYS A 370 -31.69 12.68 16.61
C LYS A 370 -30.23 13.11 16.52
N ARG A 371 -29.42 12.66 17.47
CA ARG A 371 -28.00 13.01 17.52
C ARG A 371 -27.22 12.42 16.34
N TYR A 372 -27.59 11.24 15.86
CA TYR A 372 -27.08 10.69 14.60
C TYR A 372 -27.31 11.64 13.43
N ILE A 373 -28.54 12.13 13.24
CA ILE A 373 -28.88 13.09 12.18
C ILE A 373 -28.04 14.36 12.33
N ASP A 374 -27.95 14.93 13.54
CA ASP A 374 -27.20 16.16 13.78
C ASP A 374 -25.71 16.02 13.40
N ILE A 375 -25.07 14.90 13.75
CA ILE A 375 -23.66 14.66 13.43
C ILE A 375 -23.46 14.39 11.93
N VAL A 376 -24.34 13.61 11.29
CA VAL A 376 -24.26 13.35 9.83
C VAL A 376 -24.41 14.65 9.05
N THR A 377 -25.41 15.47 9.39
CA THR A 377 -25.65 16.77 8.76
C THR A 377 -24.42 17.67 8.90
N LYS A 378 -23.84 17.77 10.12
CA LYS A 378 -22.62 18.55 10.36
C LYS A 378 -21.45 18.05 9.50
N GLY A 379 -21.26 16.73 9.44
CA GLY A 379 -20.19 16.11 8.66
C GLY A 379 -20.34 16.34 7.16
N TYR A 380 -21.55 16.21 6.63
CA TYR A 380 -21.85 16.44 5.22
C TYR A 380 -21.60 17.90 4.84
N GLN A 381 -22.19 18.85 5.59
CA GLN A 381 -22.06 20.29 5.31
C GLN A 381 -20.59 20.74 5.34
N TYR A 382 -19.81 20.24 6.28
CA TYR A 382 -18.38 20.53 6.31
C TYR A 382 -17.65 19.88 5.13
N GLY A 383 -17.96 18.64 4.78
CA GLY A 383 -17.35 17.94 3.65
C GLY A 383 -17.56 18.66 2.31
N VAL A 384 -18.77 19.23 2.10
CA VAL A 384 -19.08 20.07 0.92
C VAL A 384 -18.25 21.36 0.88
N SER A 385 -17.79 21.87 2.02
CA SER A 385 -16.94 23.06 2.09
C SER A 385 -15.45 22.80 1.76
N LEU A 386 -15.04 21.53 1.63
CA LEU A 386 -13.68 21.13 1.29
C LEU A 386 -13.52 21.00 -0.23
N THR A 387 -12.28 21.06 -0.74
CA THR A 387 -12.03 20.87 -2.17
C THR A 387 -12.20 19.39 -2.57
N PRO A 388 -12.57 19.09 -3.83
CA PRO A 388 -12.73 17.71 -4.31
C PRO A 388 -11.49 16.83 -4.07
N GLU A 389 -10.28 17.37 -4.21
CA GLU A 389 -9.02 16.65 -3.98
C GLU A 389 -8.87 16.23 -2.51
N MET A 390 -9.34 17.06 -1.58
CA MET A 390 -9.26 16.80 -0.14
C MET A 390 -10.24 15.71 0.32
N ILE A 391 -11.33 15.47 -0.41
CA ILE A 391 -12.39 14.53 -0.01
C ILE A 391 -12.37 13.20 -0.75
N LYS A 392 -11.76 13.11 -1.93
CA LYS A 392 -11.71 11.89 -2.77
C LYS A 392 -11.10 10.66 -2.10
N SER A 393 -10.28 10.85 -1.06
CA SER A 393 -9.64 9.76 -0.29
C SER A 393 -10.22 9.58 1.12
N THR A 394 -11.37 10.19 1.39
CA THR A 394 -11.99 10.21 2.73
C THR A 394 -13.24 9.35 2.79
N CYS A 395 -13.90 9.32 3.96
CA CYS A 395 -15.20 8.66 4.12
C CYS A 395 -16.38 9.50 3.62
N MET A 396 -16.15 10.56 2.83
CA MET A 396 -17.21 11.48 2.39
C MET A 396 -18.36 10.75 1.67
N ALA A 397 -18.07 9.78 0.81
CA ALA A 397 -19.09 8.98 0.13
C ALA A 397 -20.04 8.26 1.10
N TYR A 398 -19.53 7.79 2.26
CA TYR A 398 -20.38 7.16 3.28
C TYR A 398 -21.23 8.17 4.05
N ILE A 399 -20.68 9.35 4.34
CA ILE A 399 -21.40 10.45 5.00
C ILE A 399 -22.51 10.96 4.08
N ALA A 400 -22.20 11.19 2.80
CA ALA A 400 -23.15 11.61 1.78
C ALA A 400 -24.27 10.58 1.58
N ALA A 401 -23.97 9.28 1.54
CA ALA A 401 -24.99 8.25 1.48
C ALA A 401 -25.90 8.25 2.73
N ASP A 402 -25.35 8.45 3.92
CA ASP A 402 -26.14 8.53 5.15
C ASP A 402 -26.99 9.80 5.21
N TYR A 403 -26.49 10.92 4.69
CA TYR A 403 -27.21 12.18 4.60
C TYR A 403 -28.29 12.16 3.51
N TYR A 404 -28.03 11.52 2.37
CA TYR A 404 -29.02 11.26 1.31
C TYR A 404 -30.22 10.49 1.87
N ASN A 405 -29.96 9.42 2.62
CA ASN A 405 -31.04 8.66 3.27
C ASN A 405 -31.85 9.52 4.25
N ILE A 406 -31.24 10.52 4.91
CA ILE A 406 -31.97 11.44 5.78
C ILE A 406 -32.86 12.37 4.95
N ALA A 407 -32.33 12.96 3.87
CA ALA A 407 -33.07 13.83 2.96
C ALA A 407 -34.24 13.09 2.29
N GLU A 408 -34.01 11.87 1.81
CA GLU A 408 -35.03 11.02 1.20
C GLU A 408 -36.15 10.68 2.19
N ASN A 409 -35.82 10.31 3.43
CA ASN A 409 -36.79 10.06 4.49
C ASN A 409 -37.63 11.31 4.83
N ASN A 410 -37.05 12.50 4.67
CA ASN A 410 -37.74 13.78 4.85
C ASN A 410 -38.49 14.24 3.58
N ARG A 411 -38.43 13.47 2.49
CA ARG A 411 -38.99 13.80 1.17
C ARG A 411 -38.44 15.08 0.56
N ASP A 412 -37.18 15.40 0.85
CA ASP A 412 -36.49 16.54 0.27
C ASP A 412 -35.79 16.14 -1.04
N THR A 413 -36.53 16.18 -2.14
CA THR A 413 -36.04 15.78 -3.46
C THR A 413 -34.93 16.70 -3.97
N ASN A 414 -34.99 17.98 -3.65
CA ASN A 414 -34.00 18.96 -4.09
C ASN A 414 -32.65 18.69 -3.42
N GLU A 415 -32.64 18.40 -2.13
CA GLU A 415 -31.42 18.05 -1.42
C GLU A 415 -30.84 16.71 -1.92
N CYS A 416 -31.71 15.72 -2.21
CA CYS A 416 -31.28 14.45 -2.80
C CYS A 416 -30.58 14.65 -4.16
N GLU A 417 -31.14 15.50 -5.03
CA GLU A 417 -30.53 15.84 -6.33
C GLU A 417 -29.20 16.57 -6.16
N ALA A 418 -29.11 17.51 -5.23
CA ALA A 418 -27.87 18.24 -4.94
C ALA A 418 -26.74 17.31 -4.47
N ILE A 419 -27.05 16.35 -3.59
CA ILE A 419 -26.10 15.32 -3.13
C ILE A 419 -25.62 14.46 -4.30
N ASP A 420 -26.55 14.03 -5.17
CA ASP A 420 -26.21 13.20 -6.32
C ASP A 420 -25.28 13.94 -7.30
N ILE A 421 -25.54 15.21 -7.59
CA ILE A 421 -24.67 16.02 -8.46
C ILE A 421 -23.26 16.12 -7.87
N PHE A 422 -23.17 16.48 -6.58
CA PHE A 422 -21.89 16.63 -5.89
C PHE A 422 -21.08 15.32 -5.87
N MET A 423 -21.71 14.20 -5.52
CA MET A 423 -21.01 12.92 -5.40
C MET A 423 -20.63 12.32 -6.75
N LYS A 424 -21.38 12.60 -7.82
CA LYS A 424 -21.02 12.18 -9.18
C LYS A 424 -19.73 12.82 -9.67
N GLU A 425 -19.47 14.08 -9.30
CA GLU A 425 -18.22 14.76 -9.64
C GLU A 425 -17.01 14.11 -8.96
N ILE A 426 -17.19 13.58 -7.74
CA ILE A 426 -16.10 13.06 -6.91
C ILE A 426 -15.84 11.57 -7.16
N GLU A 427 -16.90 10.76 -7.19
CA GLU A 427 -16.87 9.29 -7.18
C GLU A 427 -17.44 8.65 -8.46
N GLY A 428 -18.04 9.45 -9.35
CA GLY A 428 -18.67 8.99 -10.59
C GLY A 428 -20.15 8.58 -10.46
N ASP A 429 -20.75 8.19 -11.58
CA ASP A 429 -22.20 7.90 -11.68
C ASP A 429 -22.68 6.76 -10.76
N GLU A 430 -21.80 5.80 -10.49
CA GLU A 430 -22.09 4.58 -9.71
C GLU A 430 -21.70 4.71 -8.23
N TRP A 431 -21.58 5.94 -7.70
CA TRP A 431 -21.09 6.16 -6.34
C TRP A 431 -21.96 5.46 -5.26
N ARG A 432 -23.29 5.47 -5.42
CA ARG A 432 -24.22 4.83 -4.46
C ARG A 432 -24.11 3.32 -4.45
N SER A 433 -24.09 2.70 -5.63
CA SER A 433 -23.97 1.25 -5.78
C SER A 433 -22.63 0.77 -5.25
N THR A 434 -21.56 1.53 -5.47
CA THR A 434 -20.22 1.30 -4.93
C THR A 434 -20.21 1.35 -3.39
N VAL A 435 -20.78 2.40 -2.79
CA VAL A 435 -20.87 2.53 -1.32
C VAL A 435 -21.64 1.37 -0.70
N GLU A 436 -22.75 0.96 -1.30
CA GLU A 436 -23.58 -0.12 -0.79
C GLU A 436 -22.89 -1.50 -0.93
N ALA A 437 -22.18 -1.74 -2.04
CA ALA A 437 -21.37 -2.93 -2.22
C ALA A 437 -20.27 -3.02 -1.14
N HIS A 438 -19.54 -1.92 -0.91
CA HIS A 438 -18.53 -1.86 0.15
C HIS A 438 -19.12 -2.09 1.54
N ARG A 439 -20.30 -1.53 1.86
CA ARG A 439 -21.00 -1.78 3.13
C ARG A 439 -21.31 -3.27 3.33
N LYS A 440 -21.84 -3.93 2.31
CA LYS A 440 -22.15 -5.36 2.35
C LYS A 440 -20.90 -6.22 2.54
N GLU A 441 -19.78 -5.85 1.91
CA GLU A 441 -18.51 -6.53 2.13
C GLU A 441 -17.98 -6.35 3.56
N MET A 442 -18.11 -5.15 4.13
CA MET A 442 -17.71 -4.86 5.50
C MET A 442 -18.50 -5.70 6.51
N GLU A 443 -19.81 -5.84 6.32
CA GLU A 443 -20.67 -6.68 7.15
C GLU A 443 -20.31 -8.17 7.04
N LYS A 444 -20.02 -8.67 5.84
CA LYS A 444 -19.63 -10.07 5.60
C LYS A 444 -18.32 -10.46 6.26
N LYS A 445 -17.31 -9.57 6.26
CA LYS A 445 -15.98 -9.90 6.79
C LYS A 445 -15.87 -9.81 8.32
N SER A 446 -16.96 -9.49 9.05
CA SER A 446 -16.93 -9.18 10.50
C SER A 446 -15.86 -8.14 10.87
N LEU A 447 -15.49 -7.29 9.91
CA LEU A 447 -14.48 -6.27 10.12
C LEU A 447 -15.11 -5.20 11.00
N SER A 448 -14.67 -5.14 12.26
CA SER A 448 -14.98 -3.98 13.08
C SER A 448 -14.32 -2.75 12.43
N ILE A 449 -14.95 -1.58 12.59
CA ILE A 449 -14.43 -0.27 12.19
C ILE A 449 -12.95 -0.04 12.61
N LEU A 450 -12.45 -0.77 13.62
CA LEU A 450 -11.03 -0.74 14.03
C LEU A 450 -10.06 -1.31 12.99
N ASN A 451 -10.51 -2.15 12.05
CA ASN A 451 -9.63 -2.77 11.04
C ASN A 451 -9.33 -1.84 9.85
N TRP A 452 -9.82 -0.59 9.90
CA TRP A 452 -9.54 0.47 8.93
C TRP A 452 -8.36 1.37 9.34
N PHE A 453 -7.77 1.14 10.51
CA PHE A 453 -6.53 1.76 11.00
C PHE A 453 -5.52 0.68 11.36
#